data_AF-A0A550H2X3-F1
#
_entry.id   AF-A0A550H2X3-F1
#
_cell.length_a   1.000
_cell.length_b   1.000
_cell.length_c   1.000
_cell.angle_alpha   90.00
_cell.angle_beta   90.00
_cell.angle_gamma   90.00
#
_symmetry.space_group_name_H-M   'P 1'
#
loop_
_entity.id
_entity.type
_entity.pdbx_description
1 polymer ?
#
loop_
_entity_poly.entity_id
_entity_poly.type
_entity_poly.pdbx_seq_one_letter_code
_entity_poly.pdbx_strand_id
1 'polypeptide(L)'
;MNSQRVQSDVETERFEHSNLTITLMVIIAVLAALGVIFTPRQTEILSFFDETISTLLNVATEMLYLLGGALIFFGVLLISVRFIKIKLKDPYKPSGVSRFLSGYLTLSLEFFIGAEIIKTVIVRDPEEFYLLILVIFSRGLFSLILFLERRWHGTAETE
;
A
#
# COMPACT_ATOMS: atom_id res chain seq x y z
N MET A 1 -79.49 -37.58 -7.77
CA MET A 1 -79.15 -37.17 -6.39
C MET A 1 -78.20 -38.23 -5.85
N ASN A 2 -77.01 -37.97 -5.30
CA ASN A 2 -76.52 -36.74 -4.70
C ASN A 2 -74.99 -36.74 -4.79
N SER A 3 -74.46 -35.59 -5.15
CA SER A 3 -73.04 -35.25 -5.23
C SER A 3 -72.53 -35.03 -3.80
N GLN A 4 -71.74 -35.95 -3.23
CA GLN A 4 -71.13 -35.75 -1.90
C GLN A 4 -70.06 -36.80 -1.57
N ARG A 5 -68.90 -36.78 -2.24
CA ARG A 5 -67.63 -37.35 -1.73
C ARG A 5 -66.41 -36.66 -2.36
N VAL A 6 -66.42 -35.33 -2.38
CA VAL A 6 -65.25 -34.52 -2.74
C VAL A 6 -65.10 -33.44 -1.67
N GLN A 7 -64.45 -33.81 -0.56
CA GLN A 7 -63.96 -32.97 0.56
C GLN A 7 -63.80 -33.95 1.73
N SER A 8 -62.69 -34.05 2.44
CA SER A 8 -61.67 -33.04 2.72
C SER A 8 -60.49 -33.72 3.43
N ASP A 9 -59.62 -34.40 2.70
CA ASP A 9 -58.27 -34.73 3.19
C ASP A 9 -57.30 -33.67 2.69
N VAL A 10 -57.56 -32.42 3.10
CA VAL A 10 -56.52 -31.40 3.14
C VAL A 10 -56.06 -31.41 4.58
N GLU A 11 -55.17 -32.35 4.88
CA GLU A 11 -54.33 -32.31 6.07
C GLU A 11 -53.71 -30.92 6.11
N THR A 12 -54.28 -30.09 6.97
CA THR A 12 -53.68 -28.83 7.36
C THR A 12 -52.49 -29.23 8.22
N GLU A 13 -51.34 -29.46 7.58
CA GLU A 13 -50.05 -29.47 8.27
C GLU A 13 -49.93 -28.11 8.98
N ARG A 14 -50.38 -28.06 10.24
CA ARG A 14 -49.91 -27.06 11.18
C ARG A 14 -48.43 -27.34 11.33
N PHE A 15 -47.62 -26.70 10.50
CA PHE A 15 -46.25 -26.40 10.83
C PHE A 15 -46.31 -25.68 12.19
N GLU A 16 -46.03 -26.41 13.27
CA GLU A 16 -45.67 -25.81 14.55
C GLU A 16 -44.39 -25.02 14.28
N HIS A 17 -44.55 -23.77 13.84
CA HIS A 17 -43.45 -22.84 13.77
C HIS A 17 -42.95 -22.67 15.20
N SER A 18 -41.85 -23.35 15.50
CA SER A 18 -41.12 -23.16 16.74
C SER A 18 -40.90 -21.66 16.94
N ASN A 19 -41.16 -21.16 18.14
CA ASN A 19 -40.96 -19.75 18.50
C ASN A 19 -39.56 -19.25 18.12
N LEU A 20 -38.57 -20.15 18.03
CA LEU A 20 -37.22 -19.89 17.58
C LEU A 20 -37.17 -19.47 16.10
N THR A 21 -37.92 -20.12 15.21
CA THR A 21 -37.97 -19.79 13.77
C THR A 21 -38.62 -18.42 13.54
N ILE A 22 -39.68 -18.10 14.30
CA ILE A 22 -40.35 -16.80 14.23
C ILE A 22 -39.40 -15.71 14.76
N THR A 23 -38.73 -15.96 15.89
CA THR A 23 -37.76 -15.01 16.48
C THR A 23 -36.60 -14.75 15.51
N LEU A 24 -36.08 -15.78 14.84
CA LEU A 24 -35.02 -15.65 13.85
C LEU A 24 -35.46 -14.81 12.64
N MET A 25 -36.66 -15.05 12.11
CA MET A 25 -37.21 -14.24 11.01
C MET A 25 -37.36 -12.77 11.40
N VAL A 26 -37.84 -12.50 12.62
CA VAL A 26 -37.99 -11.12 13.11
C VAL A 26 -36.62 -10.45 13.24
N ILE A 27 -35.60 -11.15 13.76
CA ILE A 27 -34.24 -10.61 13.87
C ILE A 27 -33.66 -10.30 12.48
N ILE A 28 -33.79 -11.21 11.51
CA ILE A 28 -33.30 -10.99 10.14
C ILE A 28 -34.04 -9.81 9.50
N ALA A 29 -35.37 -9.71 9.68
CA ALA A 29 -36.17 -8.60 9.16
C ALA A 29 -35.75 -7.25 9.78
N VAL A 30 -35.48 -7.22 11.08
CA VAL A 30 -35.00 -6.01 11.78
C VAL A 30 -33.59 -5.63 11.32
N LEU A 31 -32.68 -6.60 11.16
CA LEU A 31 -31.33 -6.35 10.64
C LEU A 31 -31.36 -5.87 9.18
N ALA A 32 -32.23 -6.43 8.35
CA ALA A 32 -32.42 -5.99 6.96
C ALA A 32 -32.99 -4.55 6.91
N ALA A 33 -33.98 -4.24 7.74
CA ALA A 33 -34.54 -2.88 7.84
C ALA A 33 -33.49 -1.86 8.32
N LEU A 34 -32.70 -2.22 9.34
CA LEU A 34 -31.56 -1.41 9.80
C LEU A 34 -30.52 -1.23 8.69
N GLY A 35 -30.21 -2.28 7.94
CA GLY A 35 -29.31 -2.23 6.80
C GLY A 35 -29.77 -1.21 5.75
N VAL A 36 -31.05 -1.24 5.35
CA VAL A 36 -31.61 -0.30 4.36
C VAL A 36 -31.58 1.15 4.84
N ILE A 37 -31.82 1.39 6.13
CA ILE A 37 -31.79 2.74 6.72
C ILE A 37 -30.34 3.27 6.83
N PHE A 38 -29.38 2.40 7.14
CA PHE A 38 -27.97 2.79 7.30
C PHE A 38 -27.20 2.87 5.98
N THR A 39 -27.60 2.11 4.95
CA THR A 39 -26.94 2.08 3.62
C THR A 39 -26.74 3.48 3.01
N PRO A 40 -27.74 4.37 2.91
CA PRO A 40 -27.55 5.69 2.28
C PRO A 40 -26.61 6.61 3.08
N ARG A 41 -26.54 6.43 4.41
CA ARG A 41 -25.62 7.20 5.27
C ARG A 41 -24.18 6.69 5.15
N GLN A 42 -24.00 5.38 4.98
CA GLN A 42 -22.67 4.80 4.78
C GLN A 42 -22.04 5.26 3.47
N THR A 43 -22.80 5.36 2.37
CA THR A 43 -22.26 5.79 1.08
C THR A 43 -21.75 7.24 1.11
N GLU A 44 -22.46 8.16 1.78
CA GLU A 44 -22.01 9.55 1.94
C GLU A 44 -20.73 9.65 2.79
N ILE A 45 -20.71 8.94 3.92
CA ILE A 45 -19.56 8.94 4.83
C ILE A 45 -18.34 8.31 4.15
N LEU A 46 -18.51 7.17 3.47
CA LEU A 46 -17.43 6.49 2.74
C LEU A 46 -16.90 7.35 1.59
N SER A 47 -17.77 8.00 0.83
CA SER A 47 -17.37 8.88 -0.27
C SER A 47 -16.53 10.07 0.22
N PHE A 48 -16.93 10.69 1.33
CA PHE A 48 -16.18 11.81 1.93
C PHE A 48 -14.78 11.38 2.39
N PHE A 49 -14.68 10.21 3.05
CA PHE A 49 -13.39 9.67 3.47
C PHE A 49 -12.52 9.30 2.27
N ASP A 50 -13.08 8.68 1.23
CA ASP A 50 -12.33 8.25 0.05
C ASP A 50 -11.72 9.44 -0.70
N GLU A 51 -12.49 10.51 -0.90
CA GLU A 51 -12.01 11.75 -1.54
C GLU A 51 -10.94 12.47 -0.70
N THR A 52 -11.12 12.52 0.61
CA THR A 52 -10.15 13.16 1.52
C THR A 52 -8.84 12.36 1.58
N ILE A 53 -8.94 11.04 1.72
CA ILE A 53 -7.79 10.13 1.82
C ILE A 53 -7.02 10.14 0.49
N SER A 54 -7.69 9.97 -0.65
CA SER A 54 -7.03 9.97 -1.96
C SER A 54 -6.28 11.29 -2.22
N THR A 55 -6.89 12.43 -1.90
CA THR A 55 -6.24 13.75 -2.02
C THR A 55 -5.00 13.85 -1.12
N LEU A 56 -5.14 13.48 0.16
CA LEU A 56 -4.03 13.55 1.12
C LEU A 56 -2.87 12.63 0.73
N LEU A 57 -3.16 11.40 0.33
CA LEU A 57 -2.16 10.43 -0.10
C LEU A 57 -1.47 10.87 -1.38
N ASN A 58 -2.19 11.49 -2.33
CA ASN A 58 -1.57 11.99 -3.56
C ASN A 58 -0.60 13.14 -3.26
N VAL A 59 -1.01 14.10 -2.43
CA VAL A 59 -0.13 15.20 -1.99
C VAL A 59 1.09 14.66 -1.24
N ALA A 60 0.90 13.68 -0.35
CA ALA A 60 2.02 13.05 0.35
C ALA A 60 2.98 12.37 -0.64
N THR A 61 2.47 11.63 -1.62
CA THR A 61 3.26 10.95 -2.66
C THR A 61 4.13 11.94 -3.43
N GLU A 62 3.54 13.03 -3.93
CA GLU A 62 4.27 14.06 -4.66
C GLU A 62 5.35 14.72 -3.78
N MET A 63 5.03 15.00 -2.51
CA MET A 63 6.00 15.55 -1.56
C MET A 63 7.18 14.60 -1.30
N LEU A 64 6.94 13.29 -1.21
CA LEU A 64 8.01 12.31 -1.07
C LEU A 64 8.90 12.23 -2.33
N TYR A 65 8.33 12.27 -3.53
CA TYR A 65 9.12 12.36 -4.77
C TYR A 65 9.96 13.64 -4.81
N LEU A 66 9.38 14.76 -4.42
CA LEU A 66 10.06 16.06 -4.41
C LEU A 66 11.21 16.06 -3.40
N LEU A 67 10.98 15.54 -2.20
CA LEU A 67 12.01 15.38 -1.17
C LEU A 67 13.13 14.43 -1.60
N GLY A 68 12.80 13.26 -2.16
CA GLY A 68 13.78 12.32 -2.68
C GLY A 68 14.65 12.96 -3.77
N GLY A 69 14.01 13.56 -4.78
CA GLY A 69 14.71 14.24 -5.88
C GLY A 69 15.59 15.39 -5.40
N ALA A 70 15.08 16.23 -4.49
CA ALA A 70 15.84 17.32 -3.88
C ALA A 70 17.08 16.79 -3.15
N LEU A 71 16.94 15.69 -2.39
CA LEU A 71 18.03 15.13 -1.62
C LEU A 71 19.15 14.57 -2.51
N ILE A 72 18.82 13.92 -3.64
CA ILE A 72 19.82 13.51 -4.64
C ILE A 72 20.51 14.73 -5.20
N PHE A 73 19.74 15.72 -5.63
CA PHE A 73 20.27 16.92 -6.25
C PHE A 73 21.24 17.67 -5.33
N PHE A 74 20.81 17.97 -4.10
CA PHE A 74 21.64 18.64 -3.10
C PHE A 74 22.82 17.77 -2.65
N GLY A 75 22.63 16.46 -2.47
CA GLY A 75 23.68 15.52 -2.09
C GLY A 75 24.80 15.51 -3.13
N VAL A 76 24.46 15.32 -4.40
CA VAL A 76 25.42 15.32 -5.51
C VAL A 76 26.12 16.68 -5.65
N LEU A 77 25.38 17.78 -5.56
CA LEU A 77 25.94 19.15 -5.63
C LEU A 77 26.98 19.38 -4.51
N LEU A 78 26.61 19.17 -3.25
CA LEU A 78 27.48 19.39 -2.09
C LEU A 78 28.76 18.55 -2.15
N ILE A 79 28.61 17.30 -2.58
CA ILE A 79 29.73 16.37 -2.70
C ILE A 79 30.65 16.75 -3.84
N SER A 80 30.10 17.20 -4.97
CA SER A 80 30.89 17.68 -6.11
C SER A 80 31.73 18.89 -5.71
N VAL A 81 31.14 19.88 -5.02
CA VAL A 81 31.86 21.04 -4.50
C VAL A 81 32.97 20.62 -3.52
N ARG A 82 32.67 19.69 -2.60
CA ARG A 82 33.65 19.19 -1.62
C ARG A 82 34.79 18.43 -2.29
N PHE A 83 34.48 17.61 -3.29
CA PHE A 83 35.46 16.85 -4.07
C PHE A 83 36.43 17.79 -4.79
N ILE A 84 35.90 18.79 -5.51
CA ILE A 84 36.69 19.80 -6.21
C ILE A 84 37.60 20.56 -5.24
N LYS A 85 37.07 21.00 -4.10
CA LYS A 85 37.84 21.72 -3.07
C LYS A 85 38.97 20.89 -2.47
N ILE A 86 38.77 19.58 -2.27
CA ILE A 86 39.80 18.67 -1.75
C ILE A 86 40.89 18.46 -2.80
N LYS A 87 40.52 18.19 -4.06
CA LYS A 87 41.48 17.95 -5.14
C LYS A 87 42.29 19.20 -5.53
N LEU A 88 41.70 20.39 -5.43
CA LEU A 88 42.41 21.66 -5.61
C LEU A 88 43.43 21.93 -4.51
N LYS A 89 43.17 21.49 -3.27
CA LYS A 89 44.06 21.72 -2.13
C LYS A 89 45.20 20.71 -2.09
N ASP A 90 44.92 19.44 -2.41
CA ASP A 90 45.91 18.37 -2.39
C ASP A 90 45.52 17.25 -3.37
N PRO A 91 46.18 17.12 -4.53
CA PRO A 91 45.78 16.19 -5.60
C PRO A 91 45.79 14.71 -5.18
N TYR A 92 46.67 14.33 -4.25
CA TYR A 92 46.93 12.95 -3.88
C TYR A 92 46.14 12.46 -2.66
N LYS A 93 45.38 13.34 -1.99
CA LYS A 93 44.63 12.97 -0.79
C LYS A 93 43.36 12.18 -1.13
N PRO A 94 43.08 11.04 -0.45
CA PRO A 94 41.82 10.33 -0.61
C PRO A 94 40.67 11.21 -0.09
N SER A 95 39.65 11.40 -0.94
CA SER A 95 38.62 12.41 -0.71
C SER A 95 37.51 11.97 0.24
N GLY A 96 37.35 10.66 0.49
CA GLY A 96 36.38 10.09 1.44
C GLY A 96 34.91 10.42 1.16
N VAL A 97 34.61 11.12 0.06
CA VAL A 97 33.29 11.67 -0.26
C VAL A 97 32.28 10.61 -0.71
N SER A 98 32.74 9.46 -1.19
CA SER A 98 31.89 8.34 -1.60
C SER A 98 30.96 7.87 -0.48
N ARG A 99 31.44 7.85 0.78
CA ARG A 99 30.62 7.48 1.94
C ARG A 99 29.44 8.43 2.15
N PHE A 100 29.68 9.74 1.98
CA PHE A 100 28.62 10.74 2.09
C PHE A 100 27.63 10.63 0.93
N LEU A 101 28.12 10.33 -0.28
CA LEU A 101 27.27 10.14 -1.46
C LEU A 101 26.32 8.97 -1.29
N SER A 102 26.85 7.84 -0.83
CA SER A 102 26.03 6.66 -0.55
C SER A 102 24.93 6.96 0.46
N GLY A 103 25.21 7.75 1.50
CA GLY A 103 24.21 8.13 2.50
C GLY A 103 23.04 8.94 1.91
N TYR A 104 23.33 9.99 1.13
CA TYR A 104 22.28 10.80 0.49
C TYR A 104 21.46 9.99 -0.53
N LEU A 105 22.13 9.12 -1.30
CA LEU A 105 21.46 8.25 -2.27
C LEU A 105 20.54 7.23 -1.59
N THR A 106 21.00 6.58 -0.51
CA THR A 106 20.18 5.63 0.25
C THR A 106 18.94 6.31 0.84
N LEU A 107 19.11 7.47 1.49
CA LEU A 107 17.97 8.19 2.08
C LEU A 107 16.96 8.65 1.01
N SER A 108 17.43 9.10 -0.15
CA SER A 108 16.52 9.43 -1.26
C SER A 108 15.77 8.20 -1.79
N LEU A 109 16.42 7.05 -1.87
CA LEU A 109 15.78 5.82 -2.33
C LEU A 109 14.69 5.37 -1.36
N GLU A 110 14.90 5.54 -0.05
CA GLU A 110 13.86 5.29 0.96
C GLU A 110 12.63 6.18 0.75
N PHE A 111 12.82 7.48 0.46
CA PHE A 111 11.70 8.36 0.12
C PHE A 111 10.97 7.96 -1.16
N PHE A 112 11.70 7.55 -2.21
CA PHE A 112 11.07 7.07 -3.43
C PHE A 112 10.30 5.76 -3.21
N ILE A 113 10.82 4.83 -2.42
CA ILE A 113 10.09 3.61 -2.06
C ILE A 113 8.82 3.96 -1.27
N GLY A 114 8.91 4.89 -0.32
CA GLY A 114 7.75 5.38 0.42
C GLY A 114 6.67 5.99 -0.50
N ALA A 115 7.08 6.80 -1.48
CA ALA A 115 6.17 7.38 -2.47
C ALA A 115 5.47 6.29 -3.31
N GLU A 116 6.23 5.31 -3.81
CA GLU A 116 5.69 4.20 -4.59
C GLU A 116 4.69 3.36 -3.79
N ILE A 117 4.96 3.08 -2.52
CA ILE A 117 4.02 2.35 -1.65
C ILE A 117 2.71 3.13 -1.50
N ILE A 118 2.77 4.43 -1.20
CA ILE A 118 1.56 5.25 -1.04
C ILE A 118 0.78 5.32 -2.35
N LYS A 119 1.47 5.48 -3.48
CA LYS A 119 0.86 5.55 -4.81
C LYS A 119 0.04 4.30 -5.15
N THR A 120 0.51 3.11 -4.79
CA THR A 120 -0.26 1.87 -4.99
C THR A 120 -1.51 1.73 -4.12
N VAL A 121 -1.58 2.46 -3.00
CA VAL A 121 -2.79 2.51 -2.20
C VAL A 121 -3.85 3.38 -2.89
N ILE A 122 -3.43 4.40 -3.65
CA ILE A 122 -4.30 5.31 -4.41
C ILE A 122 -4.82 4.63 -5.68
N VAL A 123 -3.93 4.04 -6.48
CA VAL A 123 -4.30 3.35 -7.72
C VAL A 123 -4.39 1.86 -7.44
N ARG A 124 -5.58 1.39 -7.06
CA ARG A 124 -5.89 -0.05 -6.92
C ARG A 124 -6.05 -0.73 -8.28
N ASP A 125 -5.06 -0.59 -9.16
CA ASP A 125 -5.01 -1.41 -10.37
C ASP A 125 -4.10 -2.62 -10.13
N PRO A 126 -4.58 -3.87 -10.34
CA PRO A 126 -3.77 -5.05 -10.11
C PRO A 126 -2.51 -5.07 -10.99
N GLU A 127 -2.53 -4.48 -12.19
CA GLU A 127 -1.40 -4.46 -13.11
C GLU A 127 -0.28 -3.54 -12.61
N GLU A 128 -0.63 -2.34 -12.14
CA GLU A 128 0.32 -1.41 -11.52
C GLU A 128 0.93 -1.98 -10.23
N PHE A 129 0.13 -2.68 -9.44
CA PHE A 129 0.59 -3.34 -8.21
C PHE A 129 1.65 -4.42 -8.48
N TYR A 130 1.49 -5.23 -9.54
CA TYR A 130 2.48 -6.24 -9.95
C TYR A 130 3.80 -5.61 -10.42
N LEU A 131 3.74 -4.54 -11.22
CA LEU A 131 4.92 -3.82 -11.68
C LEU A 131 5.71 -3.22 -10.51
N LEU A 132 5.01 -2.71 -9.50
CA LEU A 132 5.63 -2.10 -8.34
C LEU A 132 6.31 -3.12 -7.42
N ILE A 133 5.65 -4.25 -7.15
CA ILE A 133 6.26 -5.37 -6.42
C ILE A 133 7.52 -5.84 -7.14
N LEU A 134 7.47 -5.97 -8.47
CA LEU A 134 8.61 -6.39 -9.28
C LEU A 134 9.77 -5.40 -9.19
N VAL A 135 9.50 -4.09 -9.21
CA VAL A 135 10.51 -3.03 -9.07
C VAL A 135 11.13 -3.01 -7.68
N ILE A 136 10.32 -3.10 -6.62
CA ILE A 136 10.82 -3.15 -5.23
C ILE A 136 11.65 -4.41 -5.00
N PHE A 137 11.16 -5.57 -5.45
CA PHE A 137 11.86 -6.84 -5.35
C PHE A 137 13.18 -6.81 -6.12
N SER A 138 13.16 -6.29 -7.34
CA SER A 138 14.36 -6.16 -8.18
C SER A 138 15.40 -5.23 -7.54
N ARG A 139 15.00 -4.11 -6.93
CA ARG A 139 15.89 -3.21 -6.17
C ARG A 139 16.46 -3.87 -4.92
N GLY A 140 15.64 -4.61 -4.16
CA GLY A 140 16.09 -5.39 -3.00
C GLY A 140 17.10 -6.48 -3.39
N LEU A 141 16.84 -7.18 -4.49
CA LEU A 141 17.72 -8.23 -5.01
C LEU A 141 19.04 -7.64 -5.52
N PHE A 142 19.01 -6.52 -6.26
CA PHE A 142 20.23 -5.84 -6.71
C PHE A 142 21.07 -5.35 -5.52
N SER A 143 20.42 -4.75 -4.51
CA SER A 143 21.09 -4.33 -3.28
C SER A 143 21.69 -5.51 -2.51
N LEU A 144 21.00 -6.64 -2.47
CA LEU A 144 21.48 -7.87 -1.84
C LEU A 144 22.68 -8.45 -2.58
N ILE A 145 22.62 -8.51 -3.92
CA ILE A 145 23.73 -8.98 -4.76
C ILE A 145 24.97 -8.11 -4.54
N LEU A 146 24.83 -6.78 -4.58
CA LEU A 146 25.95 -5.86 -4.34
C LEU A 146 26.49 -5.95 -2.90
N PHE A 147 25.63 -6.21 -1.92
CA PHE A 147 26.04 -6.46 -0.54
C PHE A 147 26.87 -7.74 -0.42
N LEU A 148 26.43 -8.83 -1.05
CA LEU A 148 27.14 -10.11 -1.07
C LEU A 148 28.46 -10.00 -1.85
N GLU A 149 28.46 -9.31 -3.00
CA GLU A 149 29.68 -9.04 -3.78
C GLU A 149 30.71 -8.29 -2.94
N ARG A 150 30.30 -7.20 -2.27
CA ARG A 150 31.20 -6.43 -1.40
C ARG A 150 31.69 -7.26 -0.20
N ARG A 151 30.83 -8.12 0.38
CA ARG A 151 31.22 -9.03 1.47
C ARG A 151 32.22 -10.07 1.01
N TRP A 152 32.08 -10.58 -0.22
CA TRP A 152 32.92 -11.64 -0.79
C TRP A 152 34.27 -11.09 -1.28
N HIS A 153 34.26 -10.00 -2.05
CA HIS A 153 35.48 -9.33 -2.53
C HIS A 153 36.23 -8.55 -1.44
N GLY A 154 35.55 -8.06 -0.40
CA GLY A 154 36.19 -7.39 0.74
C GLY A 154 37.02 -8.30 1.65
N THR A 155 36.95 -9.62 1.45
CA THR A 155 37.82 -10.60 2.13
C THR A 155 39.15 -10.84 1.43
N ALA A 156 39.36 -10.26 0.24
CA ALA A 156 40.58 -10.46 -0.57
C ALA A 156 41.61 -9.31 -0.43
N GLU A 157 41.31 -8.22 0.29
CA GLU A 157 42.22 -7.07 0.46
C GLU A 157 42.82 -6.98 1.89
N THR A 158 42.74 -8.05 2.68
CA THR A 158 43.45 -8.18 3.96
C THR A 158 44.45 -9.33 3.91
N GLU A 159 45.43 -9.21 3.02
CA GLU A 159 46.76 -9.83 3.19
C GLU A 159 47.81 -8.72 3.27
#